data_AF-A0AAV5YGU1-F1
#
_entry.id   AF-A0AAV5YGU1-F1
#
_cell.length_a   1.000
_cell.length_b   1.000
_cell.length_c   1.000
_cell.angle_alpha   90.00
_cell.angle_beta   90.00
_cell.angle_gamma   90.00
#
_symmetry.space_group_name_H-M   'P 1'
#
loop_
_entity.id
_entity.type
_entity.pdbx_description
1 polymer ?
#
loop_
_entity_poly.entity_id
_entity_poly.type
_entity_poly.pdbx_seq_one_letter_code
_entity_poly.pdbx_strand_id
1 'polypeptide(L)'
;MTQFGLAIKNFVGPTETPDIDELYRYSARAEELGFESLWAWDHVILGVEPSFPILDAVGTLTAIAARTSKIKLGTGVLVLPL
;
A
#
# COMPACT_ATOMS: atom_id res chain seq x y z
N MET A 1 14.09 -0.23 -20.97
CA MET A 1 13.00 0.76 -20.88
C MET A 1 12.74 1.01 -19.40
N THR A 2 12.60 2.26 -18.96
CA THR A 2 12.41 2.59 -17.54
C THR A 2 10.99 2.26 -17.11
N GLN A 3 10.83 1.66 -15.93
CA GLN A 3 9.54 1.31 -15.34
C GLN A 3 9.33 2.09 -14.04
N PHE A 4 8.10 2.48 -13.75
CA PHE A 4 7.75 3.26 -12.57
C PHE A 4 6.77 2.50 -11.68
N GLY A 5 7.04 2.52 -10.37
CA GLY A 5 6.14 2.01 -9.34
C GLY A 5 5.65 3.13 -8.43
N LEU A 6 4.58 2.88 -7.69
CA LEU A 6 3.96 3.82 -6.77
C LEU A 6 3.90 3.26 -5.35
N ALA A 7 4.22 4.08 -4.36
CA ALA A 7 3.92 3.76 -2.97
C ALA A 7 2.43 3.99 -2.72
N ILE A 8 1.78 3.07 -1.99
CA ILE A 8 0.37 3.21 -1.62
C ILE A 8 0.23 3.80 -0.21
N LYS A 9 -0.87 4.50 0.02
CA LYS A 9 -1.17 5.14 1.30
C LYS A 9 -1.79 4.13 2.29
N ASN A 10 -1.10 3.01 2.57
CA ASN A 10 -1.53 2.05 3.59
C ASN A 10 -1.32 2.55 5.03
N PHE A 11 -0.87 3.79 5.19
CA PHE A 11 -0.80 4.52 6.45
C PHE A 11 -1.21 5.98 6.23
N VAL A 12 -1.71 6.62 7.28
CA VAL A 12 -2.12 8.04 7.25
C VAL A 12 -1.59 8.77 8.48
N GLY A 13 -1.74 10.09 8.54
CA GLY A 13 -1.35 10.87 9.70
C GLY A 13 -2.14 10.47 10.96
N PRO A 14 -1.63 10.80 12.17
CA PRO A 14 -2.21 10.32 13.43
C PRO A 14 -3.67 10.70 13.72
N THR A 15 -4.19 11.71 13.03
CA THR A 15 -5.57 12.20 13.18
C THR A 15 -6.46 11.83 11.99
N GLU A 16 -5.96 11.01 11.06
CA GLU A 16 -6.68 10.57 9.87
C GLU A 16 -7.14 9.10 10.04
N THR A 17 -7.98 8.61 9.13
CA THR A 17 -8.32 7.19 9.04
C THR A 17 -8.01 6.72 7.62
N PRO A 18 -7.35 5.56 7.42
CA PRO A 18 -7.12 5.01 6.10
C PRO A 18 -8.44 4.80 5.35
N ASP A 19 -8.55 5.37 4.15
CA ASP A 19 -9.70 5.19 3.27
C ASP A 19 -9.46 3.99 2.35
N ILE A 20 -10.19 2.90 2.62
CA ILE A 20 -10.07 1.64 1.89
C ILE A 20 -10.58 1.76 0.46
N ASP A 21 -11.67 2.52 0.24
CA ASP A 21 -12.24 2.69 -1.10
C ASP A 21 -11.33 3.55 -1.96
N GLU A 22 -10.69 4.57 -1.38
CA GLU A 22 -9.68 5.36 -2.08
C GLU A 22 -8.44 4.52 -2.44
N LEU A 23 -7.98 3.63 -1.55
CA LEU A 23 -6.91 2.69 -1.88
C LEU A 23 -7.26 1.83 -3.10
N TYR A 24 -8.49 1.30 -3.17
CA TYR A 24 -8.93 0.53 -4.33
C TYR A 24 -9.01 1.37 -5.61
N ARG A 25 -9.58 2.58 -5.54
CA ARG A 25 -9.63 3.50 -6.69
C ARG A 25 -8.23 3.85 -7.18
N TYR A 26 -7.32 4.16 -6.25
CA TYR A 26 -5.93 4.47 -6.55
C TYR A 26 -5.23 3.30 -7.25
N SER A 27 -5.37 2.07 -6.71
CA SER A 27 -4.75 0.88 -7.28
C SER A 27 -5.26 0.55 -8.67
N ALA A 28 -6.58 0.60 -8.88
CA ALA A 28 -7.18 0.38 -10.20
C ALA A 28 -6.71 1.44 -11.20
N ARG A 29 -6.68 2.71 -10.77
CA ARG A 29 -6.24 3.81 -11.62
C ARG A 29 -4.76 3.71 -11.99
N ALA A 30 -3.91 3.27 -11.06
CA ALA A 30 -2.49 3.04 -11.34
C ALA A 30 -2.28 1.96 -12.40
N GLU A 31 -3.05 0.87 -12.35
CA GLU A 31 -3.03 -0.19 -13.38
C GLU A 31 -3.48 0.34 -14.74
N GLU A 32 -4.58 1.10 -14.81
CA GLU A 32 -5.08 1.70 -16.06
C GLU A 32 -4.06 2.66 -16.71
N LEU A 33 -3.29 3.37 -15.89
CA LEU A 33 -2.26 4.30 -16.34
C LEU A 33 -0.96 3.61 -16.76
N GLY A 34 -0.84 2.30 -16.57
CA GLY A 34 0.33 1.51 -16.99
C GLY A 34 1.51 1.64 -16.03
N PHE A 35 1.28 1.96 -14.76
CA PHE A 35 2.33 1.81 -13.75
C PHE A 35 2.68 0.33 -13.57
N GLU A 36 3.95 0.07 -13.34
CA GLU A 36 4.47 -1.31 -13.29
C GLU A 36 4.11 -1.99 -11.98
N SER A 37 4.10 -1.24 -10.87
CA SER A 37 3.96 -1.83 -9.53
C SER A 37 3.40 -0.89 -8.47
N LEU A 38 2.80 -1.48 -7.44
CA LEU A 38 2.37 -0.83 -6.20
C LEU A 38 3.16 -1.38 -5.01
N TRP A 39 3.50 -0.50 -4.06
CA TRP A 39 4.37 -0.80 -2.94
C TRP A 39 3.76 -0.39 -1.60
N ALA A 40 3.53 -1.37 -0.71
CA ALA A 40 3.05 -1.16 0.65
C ALA A 40 4.20 -1.14 1.67
N TRP A 41 4.04 -0.35 2.73
CA TRP A 41 5.00 -0.28 3.83
C TRP A 41 4.62 -1.24 4.96
N ASP A 42 5.55 -2.06 5.42
CA ASP A 42 5.31 -3.07 6.46
C ASP A 42 5.67 -2.55 7.85
N HIS A 43 4.68 -1.97 8.53
CA HIS A 43 4.80 -1.50 9.92
C HIS A 43 3.54 -1.82 10.71
N VAL A 44 3.74 -2.24 11.97
CA VAL A 44 2.65 -2.39 12.94
C VAL A 44 2.53 -1.14 13.82
N ILE A 45 3.68 -0.57 14.23
CA ILE A 45 3.78 0.66 15.03
C ILE A 45 5.04 1.45 14.65
N LEU A 46 5.02 2.77 14.87
CA LEU A 46 6.18 3.66 14.66
C LEU A 46 6.83 4.16 15.97
N GLY A 47 6.29 3.78 17.14
CA GLY A 47 6.87 4.16 18.44
C GLY A 47 6.75 5.65 18.77
N VAL A 48 5.78 6.35 18.20
CA VAL A 48 5.51 7.79 18.40
C VAL A 48 4.08 8.00 18.91
N GLU A 49 3.88 9.09 19.64
CA GLU A 49 2.57 9.53 20.13
C GLU A 49 2.22 10.90 19.53
N PRO A 50 1.05 11.08 18.90
CA PRO A 50 0.03 10.05 18.61
C PRO A 50 0.46 9.03 17.54
N SER A 51 -0.02 7.79 17.69
CA SER A 51 0.30 6.68 16.79
C SER A 51 -0.29 6.89 15.39
N PHE A 52 0.41 6.43 14.36
CA PHE A 52 -0.08 6.44 12.98
C PHE A 52 -1.01 5.24 12.74
N PRO A 53 -2.22 5.46 12.20
CA PRO A 53 -3.06 4.37 11.73
C PRO A 53 -2.44 3.73 10.48
N ILE A 54 -2.12 2.44 10.58
CA ILE A 54 -1.44 1.67 9.54
C ILE A 54 -2.26 0.40 9.27
N LEU A 55 -2.47 0.11 7.99
CA LEU A 55 -3.01 -1.17 7.52
C LEU A 55 -1.86 -2.13 7.26
N ASP A 56 -2.01 -3.37 7.71
CA ASP A 56 -1.06 -4.46 7.46
C ASP A 56 -0.73 -4.57 5.96
N ALA A 57 0.56 -4.67 5.65
CA ALA A 57 1.04 -4.64 4.27
C ALA A 57 0.54 -5.85 3.47
N VAL A 58 0.66 -7.06 4.03
CA VAL A 58 0.31 -8.29 3.31
C VAL A 58 -1.19 -8.37 3.06
N GLY A 59 -2.01 -8.05 4.07
CA GLY A 59 -3.46 -7.96 3.95
C GLY A 59 -3.91 -6.90 2.95
N THR A 60 -3.30 -5.71 2.99
CA THR A 60 -3.59 -4.63 2.04
C THR A 60 -3.28 -5.06 0.60
N LEU A 61 -2.08 -5.60 0.36
CA LEU A 61 -1.70 -6.08 -0.97
C LEU A 61 -2.58 -7.24 -1.44
N THR A 62 -2.99 -8.15 -0.55
CA THR A 62 -3.93 -9.23 -0.88
C THR A 62 -5.29 -8.69 -1.31
N ALA A 63 -5.81 -7.67 -0.61
CA ALA A 63 -7.09 -7.05 -0.94
C ALA A 63 -7.04 -6.30 -2.29
N ILE A 64 -5.90 -5.67 -2.60
CA ILE A 64 -5.65 -5.02 -3.90
C ILE A 64 -5.53 -6.09 -5.01
N ALA A 65 -4.79 -7.18 -4.76
CA ALA A 65 -4.62 -8.28 -5.71
C ALA A 65 -5.94 -8.87 -6.19
N ALA A 66 -6.95 -8.92 -5.31
CA ALA A 66 -8.29 -9.38 -5.68
C ALA A 66 -9.04 -8.45 -6.66
N ARG A 67 -8.55 -7.24 -6.91
CA ARG A 67 -9.20 -6.18 -7.72
C ARG A 67 -8.35 -5.68 -8.89
N THR A 68 -7.11 -6.12 -9.00
CA THR A 68 -6.18 -5.77 -10.08
C THR A 68 -5.72 -7.03 -10.81
N SER A 69 -5.32 -6.92 -12.08
CA SER A 69 -5.08 -8.09 -12.93
C SER A 69 -3.68 -8.18 -13.54
N LYS A 70 -2.92 -7.08 -13.56
CA LYS A 70 -1.66 -6.94 -14.28
C LYS A 70 -0.58 -6.23 -13.47
N ILE A 71 -0.94 -5.23 -12.67
CA ILE A 71 0.02 -4.45 -11.89
C ILE A 71 0.68 -5.34 -10.85
N LYS A 72 2.00 -5.24 -10.71
CA LYS A 72 2.75 -6.02 -9.73
C LYS A 72 2.58 -5.42 -8.34
N LEU A 73 2.60 -6.28 -7.34
CA LEU A 73 2.41 -5.89 -5.94
C LEU A 73 3.64 -6.26 -5.14
N GLY A 74 4.13 -5.33 -4.31
CA GLY A 74 5.34 -5.51 -3.53
C GLY A 74 5.26 -4.86 -2.16
N THR A 75 6.03 -5.40 -1.23
CA THR A 75 6.36 -4.76 0.05
C THR A 75 7.66 -3.99 -0.10
N GLY A 76 7.70 -2.74 0.37
CA GLY A 76 8.90 -1.91 0.31
C GLY A 76 9.33 -1.46 1.70
N VAL A 77 9.78 -2.33 2.62
CA VAL A 77 10.15 -3.76 2.48
C VAL A 77 9.20 -4.66 3.30
N LEU A 78 9.35 -5.99 3.22
CA LEU A 78 8.76 -6.91 4.21
C LEU A 78 9.77 -7.12 5.33
N VAL A 79 9.37 -6.92 6.58
CA VAL A 79 10.23 -7.08 7.76
C VAL A 79 10.15 -8.53 8.23
N LEU A 80 11.21 -9.31 7.98
CA LEU A 80 11.36 -10.69 8.43
C LEU A 80 12.24 -10.77 9.69
N PRO A 81 12.20 -11.91 10.40
CA PRO A 81 11.47 -12.08 11.67
C PRO A 81 11.48 -10.86 12.60
N LEU A 82 10.28 -10.52 13.09
CA LEU A 82 10.01 -9.52 14.13
C LEU A 82 10.41 -10.00 15.52
#